data_AF-A0A8H5C1L8-F1
#
_entry.id   AF-A0A8H5C1L8-F1
#
_cell.length_a   1.000
_cell.length_b   1.000
_cell.length_c   1.000
_cell.angle_alpha   90.00
_cell.angle_beta   90.00
_cell.angle_gamma   90.00
#
_symmetry.space_group_name_H-M   'P 1'
#
loop_
_entity.id
_entity.type
_entity.pdbx_description
1 polymer ?
#
loop_
_entity_poly.entity_id
_entity_poly.type
_entity_poly.pdbx_seq_one_letter_code
_entity_poly.pdbx_strand_id
1 'polypeptide(L)'
;MMNQTKNKRLTFEELLAKDYVNEEWVSELRTAVTMLSSPFPNSHIAAFAHALREDEAYFDHQGDLVSPHGTPPMSVHTPRIQKISALSDFAPINLRVRRRKKKGKDQGRSDILFLLLRWPLLAFISVFIMAEFGLYVLIRQMVNTKEWITAWRGKKGALRKRLRASRTYEEWKDAAKVLDNHLQFDEWKKVDEDPYYDWKLVKNSLRALREKSDARGCLGVLETCIRANFAAVESSR
;
A
#
# COMPACT_ATOMS: atom_id res chain seq x y z
N MET A 1 -5.16 -59.35 -12.43
CA MET A 1 -3.99 -58.66 -13.03
C MET A 1 -4.51 -57.75 -14.13
N MET A 2 -4.22 -56.44 -14.11
CA MET A 2 -4.40 -55.55 -15.28
C MET A 2 -3.61 -54.23 -15.09
N ASN A 3 -2.52 -54.11 -15.85
CA ASN A 3 -1.61 -52.97 -16.09
C ASN A 3 -1.74 -51.63 -15.33
N GLN A 4 -0.75 -51.37 -14.45
CA GLN A 4 -0.35 -50.05 -13.96
C GLN A 4 0.74 -49.42 -14.85
N THR A 5 0.41 -49.03 -16.09
CA THR A 5 1.38 -48.42 -17.02
C THR A 5 0.74 -47.36 -17.93
N LYS A 6 0.61 -46.11 -17.45
CA LYS A 6 0.46 -44.89 -18.30
C LYS A 6 0.45 -43.55 -17.52
N ASN A 7 1.40 -43.32 -16.61
CA ASN A 7 1.72 -41.95 -16.18
C ASN A 7 3.15 -41.78 -15.60
N LYS A 8 4.17 -42.15 -16.39
CA LYS A 8 5.53 -41.66 -16.13
C LYS A 8 5.63 -40.26 -16.74
N ARG A 9 5.83 -39.23 -15.91
CA ARG A 9 6.32 -37.94 -16.41
C ARG A 9 7.71 -38.19 -16.99
N LEU A 10 7.89 -37.88 -18.28
CA LEU A 10 9.22 -37.96 -18.89
C LEU A 10 10.11 -36.88 -18.28
N THR A 11 11.39 -37.21 -18.08
CA THR A 11 12.37 -36.24 -17.61
C THR A 11 12.80 -35.31 -18.74
N PHE A 12 13.43 -34.17 -18.41
CA PHE A 12 13.85 -33.17 -19.39
C PHE A 12 14.80 -33.77 -20.45
N GLU A 13 15.73 -34.63 -20.03
CA GLU A 13 16.62 -35.41 -20.91
C GLU A 13 15.86 -36.28 -21.92
N GLU A 14 14.76 -36.93 -21.53
CA GLU A 14 13.93 -37.75 -22.42
C GLU A 14 13.08 -36.94 -23.41
N LEU A 15 12.92 -35.62 -23.19
CA LEU A 15 12.22 -34.71 -24.09
C LEU A 15 13.18 -34.09 -25.12
N LEU A 16 14.42 -33.77 -24.71
CA LEU A 16 15.51 -33.41 -25.62
C LEU A 16 15.85 -34.58 -26.55
N ALA A 17 16.00 -35.80 -26.02
CA ALA A 17 16.31 -37.00 -26.82
C ALA A 17 15.21 -37.43 -27.82
N LYS A 18 14.09 -36.70 -27.89
CA LYS A 18 12.99 -36.93 -28.84
C LYS A 18 12.77 -35.77 -29.81
N ASP A 19 13.69 -34.80 -29.88
CA ASP A 19 13.57 -33.58 -30.69
C ASP A 19 12.29 -32.75 -30.44
N TYR A 20 11.64 -32.93 -29.28
CA TYR A 20 10.43 -32.17 -28.91
C TYR A 20 10.75 -30.75 -28.41
N VAL A 21 12.02 -30.48 -28.09
CA VAL A 21 12.51 -29.18 -27.59
C VAL A 21 13.82 -28.88 -28.31
N ASN A 22 13.83 -27.85 -29.16
CA ASN A 22 15.01 -27.40 -29.89
C ASN A 22 15.96 -26.63 -28.95
N GLU A 23 17.27 -26.88 -29.04
CA GLU A 23 18.33 -26.18 -28.27
C GLU A 23 18.26 -24.65 -28.40
N GLU A 24 17.80 -24.14 -29.54
CA GLU A 24 17.54 -22.71 -29.77
C GLU A 24 16.55 -22.15 -28.73
N TRP A 25 15.42 -22.84 -28.52
CA TRP A 25 14.40 -22.47 -27.54
C TRP A 25 14.91 -22.63 -26.10
N VAL A 26 15.77 -23.62 -25.84
CA VAL A 26 16.43 -23.77 -24.53
C VAL A 26 17.36 -22.59 -24.26
N SER A 27 18.06 -22.10 -25.29
CA SER A 27 18.97 -20.95 -25.19
C SER A 27 18.20 -19.63 -24.97
N GLU A 28 17.09 -19.41 -25.67
CA GLU A 28 16.22 -18.25 -25.47
C GLU A 28 15.63 -18.25 -24.05
N LEU A 29 15.11 -19.38 -23.58
CA LEU A 29 14.57 -19.49 -22.23
C LEU A 29 15.63 -19.26 -21.14
N ARG A 30 16.85 -19.79 -21.32
CA ARG A 30 17.96 -19.51 -20.40
C ARG A 30 18.33 -18.03 -20.40
N THR A 31 18.33 -17.37 -21.56
CA THR A 31 18.65 -15.94 -21.71
C THR A 31 17.56 -15.05 -21.11
N ALA A 32 16.29 -15.38 -21.30
CA ALA A 32 15.16 -14.67 -20.69
C ALA A 32 15.16 -14.83 -19.16
N VAL A 33 15.46 -16.03 -18.65
CA VAL A 33 15.59 -16.27 -17.21
C VAL A 33 16.80 -15.55 -16.61
N THR A 34 17.95 -15.47 -17.29
CA THR A 34 19.10 -14.68 -16.79
C THR A 34 18.88 -13.18 -16.89
N MET A 35 18.11 -12.67 -17.87
CA MET A 35 17.67 -11.27 -17.86
C MET A 35 16.73 -10.97 -16.69
N LEU A 36 15.71 -11.80 -16.45
CA LEU A 36 14.77 -11.64 -15.34
C LEU A 36 15.40 -11.87 -13.95
N SER A 37 16.45 -12.71 -13.89
CA SER A 37 17.25 -12.95 -12.68
C SER A 37 18.46 -12.00 -12.56
N SER A 38 18.67 -11.09 -13.51
CA SER A 38 19.73 -10.09 -13.38
C SER A 38 19.38 -9.17 -12.21
N PRO A 39 20.32 -8.90 -11.27
CA PRO A 39 20.08 -7.90 -10.24
C PRO A 39 19.89 -6.56 -10.94
N PHE A 40 18.70 -5.97 -10.82
CA PHE A 40 18.47 -4.57 -11.23
C PHE A 40 19.64 -3.74 -10.67
N PRO A 41 20.36 -2.98 -11.51
CA PRO A 41 21.54 -2.28 -11.05
C PRO A 41 21.11 -1.32 -9.94
N ASN A 42 21.76 -1.42 -8.77
CA ASN A 42 21.50 -0.56 -7.61
C ASN A 42 21.84 0.93 -7.87
N SER A 43 22.09 1.33 -9.12
CA SER A 43 22.38 2.70 -9.55
C SER A 43 21.27 3.67 -9.17
N HIS A 44 19.99 3.29 -9.30
CA HIS A 44 18.87 4.15 -8.91
C HIS A 44 18.78 4.34 -7.39
N ILE A 45 19.10 3.31 -6.61
CA ILE A 45 19.14 3.37 -5.14
C ILE A 45 20.35 4.20 -4.69
N ALA A 46 21.51 4.04 -5.34
CA ALA A 46 22.71 4.82 -5.09
C ALA A 46 22.53 6.30 -5.49
N ALA A 47 21.88 6.60 -6.61
CA ALA A 47 21.55 7.95 -7.04
C ALA A 47 20.56 8.63 -6.08
N PHE A 48 19.55 7.90 -5.59
CA PHE A 48 18.64 8.40 -4.57
C PHE A 48 19.35 8.65 -3.22
N ALA A 49 20.25 7.75 -2.81
CA ALA A 49 21.07 7.94 -1.62
C ALA A 49 22.12 9.07 -1.76
N HIS A 50 22.53 9.40 -2.98
CA HIS A 50 23.37 10.56 -3.28
C HIS A 50 22.56 11.86 -3.13
N ALA A 51 21.41 11.94 -3.79
CA ALA A 51 20.51 13.10 -3.75
C ALA A 51 20.10 13.46 -2.31
N LEU A 52 19.79 12.46 -1.46
CA LEU A 52 19.48 12.69 -0.05
C LEU A 52 20.64 13.27 0.77
N ARG A 53 21.90 12.98 0.41
CA ARG A 53 23.08 13.56 1.09
C ARG A 53 23.40 14.97 0.59
N GLU A 54 23.12 15.26 -0.67
CA GLU A 54 23.24 16.62 -1.22
C GLU A 54 22.22 17.56 -0.58
N ASP A 55 21.00 17.07 -0.31
CA ASP A 55 19.95 17.84 0.38
C ASP A 55 20.34 18.16 1.84
N GLU A 56 20.86 17.19 2.62
CA GLU A 56 21.34 17.47 3.99
C GLU A 56 22.54 18.44 4.02
N ALA A 57 23.46 18.37 3.05
CA ALA A 57 24.57 19.31 2.94
C ALA A 57 24.12 20.75 2.62
N TYR A 58 22.95 20.94 2.00
CA TYR A 58 22.37 22.26 1.78
C TYR A 58 21.85 22.90 3.08
N PHE A 59 21.29 22.10 3.99
CA PHE A 59 20.79 22.60 5.27
C PHE A 59 21.90 22.93 6.28
N ASP A 60 23.02 22.19 6.29
CA ASP A 60 24.12 22.41 7.24
C ASP A 60 24.97 23.66 6.90
N HIS A 61 24.87 24.17 5.67
CA HIS A 61 25.57 25.40 5.22
C HIS A 61 24.71 26.67 5.25
N GLN A 62 23.42 26.59 5.61
CA GLN A 62 22.53 27.76 5.74
C GLN A 62 22.49 28.34 7.17
N GLY A 63 23.55 28.12 7.96
CA GLY A 63 23.72 28.74 9.29
C GLY A 63 24.40 30.11 9.27
N ASP A 64 25.37 30.33 8.37
CA ASP A 64 26.34 31.44 8.46
C ASP A 64 26.57 32.17 7.12
N LEU A 65 25.55 32.83 6.54
CA LEU A 65 25.76 33.85 5.50
C LEU A 65 24.95 35.13 5.71
N VAL A 66 25.71 36.24 5.72
CA VAL A 66 25.30 37.61 6.02
C VAL A 66 24.48 38.25 4.91
N SER A 67 23.42 38.99 5.28
CA SER A 67 22.65 39.85 4.37
C SER A 67 23.41 41.17 4.05
N PRO A 68 23.69 41.52 2.78
CA PRO A 68 24.59 42.63 2.47
C PRO A 68 23.92 43.89 1.88
N HIS A 69 23.49 44.86 2.70
CA HIS A 69 23.48 46.30 2.30
C HIS A 69 23.23 47.29 3.47
N GLY A 70 23.97 48.42 3.46
CA GLY A 70 23.61 49.64 4.22
C GLY A 70 24.62 50.13 5.28
N THR A 71 25.48 51.08 4.90
CA THR A 71 26.38 51.87 5.79
C THR A 71 26.23 53.37 5.49
N PRO A 72 26.93 54.30 6.19
CA PRO A 72 27.29 54.43 7.62
C PRO A 72 26.44 55.61 8.20
N PRO A 73 26.91 56.61 9.01
CA PRO A 73 27.96 56.73 10.04
C PRO A 73 27.32 57.08 11.43
N MET A 74 27.94 57.60 12.50
CA MET A 74 29.25 58.20 12.83
C MET A 74 29.72 57.75 14.25
N SER A 75 31.03 57.56 14.43
CA SER A 75 31.95 58.19 15.42
C SER A 75 31.58 58.25 16.95
N VAL A 76 32.45 58.20 17.97
CA VAL A 76 33.92 58.01 18.18
C VAL A 76 34.11 57.32 19.55
N HIS A 77 35.25 56.63 19.77
CA HIS A 77 36.08 56.57 21.00
C HIS A 77 36.55 55.17 21.42
N THR A 78 37.82 55.12 21.83
CA THR A 78 38.63 53.92 22.06
C THR A 78 38.74 53.59 23.57
N PRO A 79 39.57 52.62 24.00
CA PRO A 79 39.13 51.57 24.92
C PRO A 79 39.12 52.00 26.39
N ARG A 80 38.16 51.49 27.18
CA ARG A 80 38.22 51.54 28.66
C ARG A 80 38.30 50.14 29.25
N ILE A 81 39.55 49.75 29.55
CA ILE A 81 39.86 48.67 30.50
C ILE A 81 39.12 48.96 31.81
N GLN A 82 38.15 48.11 32.18
CA GLN A 82 37.60 48.09 33.53
C GLN A 82 38.31 47.01 34.35
N LYS A 83 38.65 47.41 35.58
CA LYS A 83 39.56 46.68 36.45
C LYS A 83 38.86 45.48 37.06
N ILE A 84 39.55 44.35 37.06
CA ILE A 84 39.26 43.25 37.99
C ILE A 84 39.36 43.85 39.40
N SER A 85 38.22 43.99 40.08
CA SER A 85 38.18 44.31 41.50
C SER A 85 38.03 43.00 42.26
N ALA A 86 38.95 42.73 43.18
CA ALA A 86 39.08 41.43 43.81
C ALA A 86 37.80 41.04 44.57
N LEU A 87 37.37 39.79 44.39
CA LEU A 87 36.74 39.08 45.48
C LEU A 87 37.74 39.09 46.65
N SER A 88 37.33 39.69 47.77
CA SER A 88 38.10 39.59 49.01
C SER A 88 37.88 38.18 49.58
N ASP A 89 38.80 37.26 49.30
CA ASP A 89 38.82 35.91 49.88
C ASP A 89 39.17 35.89 51.39
N PHE A 90 39.21 37.06 52.05
CA PHE A 90 39.47 37.22 53.48
C PHE A 90 38.18 37.49 54.29
N ALA A 91 37.15 36.68 54.08
CA ALA A 91 35.96 36.65 54.93
C ALA A 91 35.97 35.38 55.81
N PRO A 92 36.06 35.48 57.15
CA PRO A 92 36.24 34.32 58.01
C PRO A 92 35.03 33.39 58.03
N ILE A 93 35.32 32.09 58.09
CA ILE A 93 34.38 30.98 58.19
C ILE A 93 33.47 31.17 59.43
N ASN A 94 32.15 30.94 59.25
CA ASN A 94 31.08 30.95 60.26
C ASN A 94 30.39 32.30 60.63
N LEU A 95 30.06 33.15 59.65
CA LEU A 95 29.02 34.17 59.84
C LEU A 95 27.60 33.57 59.77
N ARG A 96 26.98 33.37 60.93
CA ARG A 96 25.61 32.83 61.05
C ARG A 96 24.54 33.87 60.66
N VAL A 97 24.40 34.13 59.36
CA VAL A 97 23.41 35.08 58.82
C VAL A 97 21.99 34.69 59.25
N ARG A 98 21.41 35.46 60.18
CA ARG A 98 20.02 35.28 60.64
C ARG A 98 19.06 35.71 59.52
N ARG A 99 18.84 34.82 58.54
CA ARG A 99 17.91 35.01 57.42
C ARG A 99 16.54 35.47 57.95
N ARG A 100 16.20 36.74 57.72
CA ARG A 100 14.88 37.29 58.03
C ARG A 100 13.86 36.53 57.17
N LYS A 101 13.08 35.63 57.77
CA LYS A 101 11.98 34.92 57.08
C LYS A 101 11.03 35.97 56.52
N LYS A 102 11.14 36.25 55.22
CA LYS A 102 10.13 37.01 54.46
C LYS A 102 8.85 36.18 54.56
N LYS A 103 7.82 36.69 55.21
CA LYS A 103 6.57 35.99 55.48
C LYS A 103 5.72 35.93 54.20
N GLY A 104 6.20 35.16 53.23
CA GLY A 104 5.52 34.87 51.97
C GLY A 104 4.32 33.96 52.19
N LYS A 105 3.21 34.59 52.54
CA LYS A 105 1.85 34.06 52.59
C LYS A 105 1.10 35.07 51.71
N ASP A 106 0.82 34.81 50.44
CA ASP A 106 -0.05 33.73 49.97
C ASP A 106 0.35 33.03 48.65
N GLN A 107 1.58 33.22 48.15
CA GLN A 107 2.06 32.73 46.84
C GLN A 107 1.65 31.28 46.50
N GLY A 108 1.91 30.34 47.40
CA GLY A 108 1.61 28.91 47.17
C GLY A 108 0.12 28.59 46.96
N ARG A 109 -0.80 29.49 47.36
CA ARG A 109 -2.24 29.27 47.15
C ARG A 109 -2.66 29.61 45.72
N SER A 110 -2.11 30.69 45.15
CA SER A 110 -2.24 30.97 43.72
C SER A 110 -1.51 29.93 42.88
N ASP A 111 -0.35 29.44 43.31
CA ASP A 111 0.41 28.43 42.56
C ASP A 111 -0.33 27.08 42.49
N ILE A 112 -0.93 26.65 43.61
CA ILE A 112 -1.80 25.45 43.64
C ILE A 112 -3.04 25.66 42.78
N LEU A 113 -3.71 26.82 42.85
CA LEU A 113 -4.88 27.09 41.99
C LEU A 113 -4.51 27.15 40.50
N PHE A 114 -3.34 27.66 40.15
CA PHE A 114 -2.84 27.66 38.78
C PHE A 114 -2.52 26.24 38.28
N LEU A 115 -1.89 25.38 39.10
CA LEU A 115 -1.72 23.97 38.76
C LEU A 115 -3.07 23.25 38.62
N LEU A 116 -3.95 23.45 39.61
CA LEU A 116 -5.26 22.80 39.70
C LEU A 116 -6.23 23.29 38.63
N LEU A 117 -6.05 24.47 38.02
CA LEU A 117 -6.87 24.94 36.89
C LEU A 117 -6.24 24.63 35.52
N ARG A 118 -4.90 24.69 35.40
CA ARG A 118 -4.18 24.45 34.13
C ARG A 118 -4.22 22.99 33.70
N TRP A 119 -4.02 22.05 34.63
CA TRP A 119 -3.98 20.63 34.33
C TRP A 119 -5.35 20.01 33.96
N PRO A 120 -6.49 20.29 34.62
CA PRO A 120 -7.77 19.74 34.18
C PRO A 120 -8.26 20.36 32.88
N LEU A 121 -7.96 21.63 32.57
CA LEU A 121 -8.29 22.21 31.27
C LEU A 121 -7.51 21.51 30.15
N LEU A 122 -6.22 21.26 30.36
CA LEU A 122 -5.39 20.49 29.42
C LEU A 122 -5.86 19.03 29.30
N ALA A 123 -6.19 18.39 30.43
CA ALA A 123 -6.67 17.01 30.47
C ALA A 123 -8.06 16.87 29.82
N PHE A 124 -8.95 17.84 30.01
CA PHE A 124 -10.27 17.87 29.36
C PHE A 124 -10.12 17.93 27.84
N ILE A 125 -9.35 18.88 27.32
CA ILE A 125 -9.08 18.99 25.88
C ILE A 125 -8.35 17.73 25.36
N SER A 126 -7.42 17.17 26.14
CA SER A 126 -6.74 15.91 25.80
C SER A 126 -7.70 14.72 25.73
N VAL A 127 -8.69 14.62 26.63
CA VAL A 127 -9.73 13.58 26.59
C VAL A 127 -10.60 13.74 25.34
N PHE A 128 -10.95 14.96 24.92
CA PHE A 128 -11.67 15.19 23.66
C PHE A 128 -10.85 14.77 22.44
N ILE A 129 -9.57 15.18 22.35
CA ILE A 129 -8.68 14.79 21.25
C ILE A 129 -8.48 13.26 21.22
N MET A 130 -8.31 12.62 22.38
CA MET A 130 -8.19 11.17 22.50
C MET A 130 -9.49 10.43 22.13
N ALA A 131 -10.65 11.02 22.43
CA ALA A 131 -11.96 10.48 22.06
C ALA A 131 -12.21 10.60 20.54
N GLU A 132 -11.88 11.74 19.92
CA GLU A 132 -11.96 11.94 18.48
C GLU A 132 -11.01 11.01 17.72
N PHE A 133 -9.75 10.92 18.17
CA PHE A 133 -8.76 9.98 17.63
C PHE A 133 -9.21 8.53 17.82
N GLY A 134 -9.72 8.18 19.00
CA GLY A 134 -10.27 6.86 19.30
C GLY A 134 -11.44 6.49 18.41
N LEU A 135 -12.37 7.44 18.17
CA LEU A 135 -13.50 7.25 17.26
C LEU A 135 -13.05 7.11 15.80
N TYR A 136 -12.09 7.92 15.35
CA TYR A 136 -11.49 7.79 14.02
C TYR A 136 -10.85 6.42 13.81
N VAL A 137 -10.05 5.95 14.78
CA VAL A 137 -9.44 4.60 14.74
C VAL A 137 -10.52 3.53 14.79
N LEU A 138 -11.56 3.68 15.63
CA LEU A 138 -12.65 2.72 15.74
C LEU A 138 -13.39 2.57 14.40
N ILE A 139 -13.69 3.67 13.69
CA ILE A 139 -14.29 3.62 12.34
C ILE A 139 -13.39 2.83 11.37
N ARG A 140 -12.08 3.10 11.37
CA ARG A 140 -11.10 2.33 10.55
C ARG A 140 -11.11 0.84 10.91
N GLN A 141 -11.12 0.50 12.19
CA GLN A 141 -11.17 -0.89 12.64
C GLN A 141 -12.51 -1.57 12.32
N MET A 142 -13.63 -0.86 12.37
CA MET A 142 -14.93 -1.42 11.98
C MET A 142 -14.98 -1.73 10.49
N VAL A 143 -14.47 -0.86 9.61
CA VAL A 143 -14.39 -1.13 8.17
C VAL A 143 -13.47 -2.34 7.90
N ASN A 144 -12.24 -2.31 8.43
CA ASN A 144 -11.27 -3.39 8.26
C ASN A 144 -11.79 -4.74 8.81
N THR A 145 -12.38 -4.74 10.01
CA THR A 145 -12.95 -5.95 10.63
C THR A 145 -14.18 -6.43 9.88
N LYS A 146 -15.06 -5.54 9.43
CA LYS A 146 -16.22 -5.91 8.58
C LYS A 146 -15.74 -6.51 7.27
N GLU A 147 -14.74 -5.93 6.62
CA GLU A 147 -14.16 -6.42 5.37
C GLU A 147 -13.56 -7.82 5.56
N TRP A 148 -12.70 -7.98 6.57
CA TRP A 148 -12.11 -9.27 6.96
C TRP A 148 -13.17 -10.32 7.31
N ILE A 149 -14.20 -9.97 8.10
CA ILE A 149 -15.33 -10.87 8.40
C ILE A 149 -16.11 -11.20 7.12
N THR A 150 -16.38 -10.25 6.21
CA THR A 150 -17.07 -10.58 4.95
C THR A 150 -16.23 -11.43 3.99
N ALA A 151 -14.90 -11.29 4.03
CA ALA A 151 -13.98 -12.16 3.31
C ALA A 151 -13.92 -13.59 3.90
N TRP A 152 -13.95 -13.71 5.25
CA TRP A 152 -13.71 -14.98 5.95
C TRP A 152 -14.98 -15.78 6.27
N ARG A 153 -16.11 -15.11 6.60
CA ARG A 153 -17.37 -15.73 7.05
C ARG A 153 -18.25 -16.26 5.91
N GLY A 154 -17.87 -16.03 4.65
CA GLY A 154 -18.69 -16.38 3.50
C GLY A 154 -18.63 -17.88 3.14
N LYS A 155 -19.80 -18.53 3.03
CA LYS A 155 -19.98 -19.72 2.16
C LYS A 155 -19.34 -19.51 0.78
N LYS A 156 -19.39 -18.28 0.26
CA LYS A 156 -18.65 -17.81 -0.94
C LYS A 156 -17.16 -18.21 -0.95
N GLY A 157 -16.45 -18.12 0.18
CA GLY A 157 -15.05 -18.53 0.30
C GLY A 157 -14.86 -20.04 0.19
N ALA A 158 -15.72 -20.82 0.83
CA ALA A 158 -15.71 -22.29 0.75
C ALA A 158 -16.06 -22.78 -0.68
N LEU A 159 -17.05 -22.19 -1.33
CA LEU A 159 -17.42 -22.52 -2.72
C LEU A 159 -16.30 -22.12 -3.70
N ARG A 160 -15.67 -20.95 -3.53
CA ARG A 160 -14.47 -20.57 -4.30
C ARG A 160 -13.28 -21.50 -4.05
N LYS A 161 -13.10 -22.01 -2.83
CA LYS A 161 -12.06 -23.01 -2.51
C LYS A 161 -12.36 -24.35 -3.18
N ARG A 162 -13.63 -24.79 -3.19
CA ARG A 162 -14.08 -25.99 -3.92
C ARG A 162 -13.83 -25.87 -5.43
N LEU A 163 -14.17 -24.73 -6.03
CA LEU A 163 -13.92 -24.44 -7.44
C LEU A 163 -12.42 -24.46 -7.81
N ARG A 164 -11.53 -24.04 -6.90
CA ARG A 164 -10.08 -24.13 -7.09
C ARG A 164 -9.49 -25.52 -6.80
N ALA A 165 -10.23 -26.38 -6.10
CA ALA A 165 -9.78 -27.73 -5.74
C ALA A 165 -10.14 -28.79 -6.79
N SER A 166 -11.10 -28.50 -7.67
CA SER A 166 -11.54 -29.42 -8.72
C SER A 166 -10.42 -29.77 -9.70
N ARG A 167 -10.26 -31.06 -9.99
CA ARG A 167 -9.21 -31.56 -10.90
C ARG A 167 -9.72 -31.96 -12.28
N THR A 168 -11.04 -32.03 -12.46
CA THR A 168 -11.68 -32.42 -13.72
C THR A 168 -12.70 -31.37 -14.18
N TYR A 169 -12.96 -31.31 -15.48
CA TYR A 169 -13.85 -30.30 -16.06
C TYR A 169 -15.29 -30.40 -15.55
N GLU A 170 -15.84 -31.62 -15.45
CA GLU A 170 -17.21 -31.82 -14.95
C GLU A 170 -17.34 -31.44 -13.46
N GLU A 171 -16.35 -31.78 -12.63
CA GLU A 171 -16.29 -31.36 -11.23
C GLU A 171 -16.19 -29.83 -11.08
N TRP A 172 -15.38 -29.18 -11.91
CA TRP A 172 -15.26 -27.73 -11.95
C TRP A 172 -16.58 -27.07 -12.36
N LYS A 173 -17.22 -27.58 -13.41
CA LYS A 173 -18.50 -27.12 -13.95
C LYS A 173 -19.64 -27.25 -12.94
N ASP A 174 -19.70 -28.34 -12.18
CA ASP A 174 -20.70 -28.49 -11.12
C ASP A 174 -20.40 -27.62 -9.89
N ALA A 175 -19.12 -27.45 -9.52
CA ALA A 175 -18.73 -26.48 -8.50
C ALA A 175 -19.05 -25.03 -8.92
N ALA A 176 -18.91 -24.70 -10.20
CA ALA A 176 -19.23 -23.39 -10.77
C ALA A 176 -20.73 -23.10 -10.72
N LYS A 177 -21.59 -24.04 -11.15
CA LYS A 177 -23.06 -23.91 -11.03
C LYS A 177 -23.49 -23.61 -9.60
N VAL A 178 -22.93 -24.33 -8.61
CA VAL A 178 -23.25 -24.14 -7.19
C VAL A 178 -22.77 -22.76 -6.68
N LEU A 179 -21.67 -22.24 -7.23
CA LEU A 179 -21.18 -20.89 -6.94
C LEU A 179 -22.08 -19.81 -7.58
N ASP A 180 -22.45 -19.95 -8.85
CA ASP A 180 -23.33 -19.02 -9.57
C ASP A 180 -24.69 -18.88 -8.87
N ASN A 181 -25.32 -20.00 -8.52
CA ASN A 181 -26.59 -20.04 -7.79
C ASN A 181 -26.48 -19.32 -6.43
N HIS A 182 -25.36 -19.49 -5.72
CA HIS A 182 -25.12 -18.79 -4.45
C HIS A 182 -24.84 -17.28 -4.62
N LEU A 183 -24.35 -16.84 -5.79
CA LEU A 183 -24.12 -15.43 -6.09
C LEU A 183 -25.28 -14.78 -6.85
N GLN A 184 -26.34 -15.54 -7.15
CA GLN A 184 -27.49 -15.12 -7.96
C GLN A 184 -27.10 -14.71 -9.40
N PHE A 185 -25.96 -15.19 -9.89
CA PHE A 185 -25.46 -14.94 -11.25
C PHE A 185 -26.13 -15.84 -12.32
N ASP A 186 -27.39 -16.22 -12.09
CA ASP A 186 -28.20 -17.02 -13.00
C ASP A 186 -29.39 -16.25 -13.58
N GLU A 187 -29.65 -15.01 -13.14
CA GLU A 187 -30.78 -14.22 -13.66
C GLU A 187 -30.56 -13.74 -15.11
N TRP A 188 -29.35 -13.30 -15.45
CA TRP A 188 -29.00 -12.93 -16.84
C TRP A 188 -29.15 -14.09 -17.83
N LYS A 189 -29.07 -15.35 -17.36
CA LYS A 189 -29.24 -16.55 -18.19
C LYS A 189 -30.72 -16.84 -18.53
N LYS A 190 -31.67 -16.11 -17.94
CA LYS A 190 -33.12 -16.28 -18.17
C LYS A 190 -33.67 -15.36 -19.25
N VAL A 191 -32.96 -14.27 -19.55
CA VAL A 191 -33.40 -13.23 -20.49
C VAL A 191 -32.34 -13.11 -21.58
N ASP A 192 -32.60 -13.76 -22.71
CA ASP A 192 -31.77 -13.61 -23.92
C ASP A 192 -31.90 -12.21 -24.54
N GLU A 193 -32.97 -11.48 -24.21
CA GLU A 193 -33.36 -10.22 -24.85
C GLU A 193 -32.71 -9.01 -24.18
N ASP A 194 -31.65 -8.49 -24.81
CA ASP A 194 -31.04 -7.21 -24.47
C ASP A 194 -31.31 -6.16 -25.58
N PRO A 195 -31.86 -4.97 -25.27
CA PRO A 195 -32.07 -3.90 -26.25
C PRO A 195 -30.78 -3.34 -26.88
N TYR A 196 -29.63 -3.50 -26.23
CA TYR A 196 -28.35 -2.91 -26.62
C TYR A 196 -27.41 -3.88 -27.35
N TYR A 197 -27.81 -5.15 -27.50
CA TYR A 197 -26.98 -6.21 -28.07
C TYR A 197 -27.76 -7.11 -29.04
N ASP A 198 -27.24 -7.33 -30.25
CA ASP A 198 -27.87 -8.24 -31.23
C ASP A 198 -27.59 -9.71 -30.88
N TRP A 199 -28.30 -10.19 -29.87
CA TRP A 199 -28.28 -11.57 -29.41
C TRP A 199 -28.72 -12.57 -30.50
N LYS A 200 -29.56 -12.13 -31.45
CA LYS A 200 -30.08 -13.00 -32.54
C LYS A 200 -28.97 -13.31 -33.55
N LEU A 201 -28.19 -12.30 -33.93
CA LEU A 201 -27.03 -12.46 -34.81
C LEU A 201 -26.02 -13.47 -34.23
N VAL A 202 -25.67 -13.31 -32.95
CA VAL A 202 -24.68 -14.17 -32.29
C VAL A 202 -25.22 -15.59 -32.06
N LYS A 203 -26.49 -15.74 -31.69
CA LYS A 203 -27.14 -17.05 -31.55
C LYS A 203 -27.21 -17.81 -32.87
N ASN A 204 -27.44 -17.12 -33.98
CA ASN A 204 -27.50 -17.72 -35.32
C ASN A 204 -26.12 -18.08 -35.87
N SER A 205 -25.10 -17.21 -35.71
CA SER A 205 -23.74 -17.51 -36.17
C SER A 205 -23.13 -18.70 -35.43
N LEU A 206 -23.28 -18.76 -34.09
CA LEU A 206 -22.85 -19.89 -33.28
C LEU A 206 -23.60 -21.18 -33.62
N ARG A 207 -24.91 -21.11 -33.94
CA ARG A 207 -25.67 -22.29 -34.40
C ARG A 207 -25.10 -22.83 -35.71
N ALA A 208 -24.91 -21.99 -36.72
CA ALA A 208 -24.40 -22.39 -38.03
C ALA A 208 -22.98 -22.98 -37.97
N LEU A 209 -22.13 -22.49 -37.07
CA LEU A 209 -20.79 -23.04 -36.83
C LEU A 209 -20.82 -24.38 -36.08
N ARG A 210 -21.75 -24.52 -35.12
CA ARG A 210 -21.95 -25.77 -34.37
C ARG A 210 -22.52 -26.88 -35.23
N GLU A 211 -23.44 -26.58 -36.15
CA GLU A 211 -23.95 -27.53 -37.15
C GLU A 211 -22.83 -28.03 -38.08
N LYS A 212 -21.87 -27.16 -38.42
CA LYS A 212 -20.66 -27.51 -39.19
C LYS A 212 -19.56 -28.18 -38.35
N SER A 213 -19.79 -28.39 -37.05
CA SER A 213 -18.82 -28.92 -36.08
C SER A 213 -17.49 -28.16 -36.00
N ASP A 214 -17.46 -26.87 -36.41
CA ASP A 214 -16.24 -26.06 -36.38
C ASP A 214 -16.05 -25.38 -35.01
N ALA A 215 -15.36 -26.09 -34.13
CA ALA A 215 -15.00 -25.58 -32.81
C ALA A 215 -14.06 -24.36 -32.84
N ARG A 216 -13.23 -24.20 -33.89
CA ARG A 216 -12.30 -23.06 -34.03
C ARG A 216 -13.04 -21.81 -34.50
N GLY A 217 -13.94 -21.95 -35.47
CA GLY A 217 -14.84 -20.87 -35.88
C GLY A 217 -15.75 -20.40 -34.75
N CYS A 218 -16.28 -21.32 -33.92
CA CYS A 218 -17.03 -20.96 -32.71
C CYS A 218 -16.19 -20.10 -31.75
N LEU A 219 -14.93 -20.48 -31.52
CA LEU A 219 -14.00 -19.71 -30.68
C LEU A 219 -13.75 -18.30 -31.25
N GLY A 220 -13.48 -18.18 -32.55
CA GLY A 220 -13.22 -16.89 -33.20
C GLY A 220 -14.41 -15.93 -33.13
N VAL A 221 -15.64 -16.44 -33.28
CA VAL A 221 -16.86 -15.62 -33.09
C VAL A 221 -16.99 -15.17 -31.63
N LEU A 222 -16.74 -16.06 -30.65
CA LEU A 222 -16.78 -15.71 -29.23
C LEU A 222 -15.70 -14.68 -28.84
N GLU A 223 -14.47 -14.83 -29.35
CA GLU A 223 -13.39 -13.86 -29.17
C GLU A 223 -13.77 -12.50 -29.74
N THR A 224 -14.38 -12.49 -30.92
CA THR A 224 -14.90 -11.26 -31.56
C THR A 224 -16.03 -10.64 -30.75
N CYS A 225 -16.89 -11.43 -30.09
CA CYS A 225 -17.94 -10.93 -29.18
C CYS A 225 -17.40 -10.36 -27.87
N ILE A 226 -16.22 -10.79 -27.41
CA ILE A 226 -15.56 -10.27 -26.19
C ILE A 226 -14.82 -8.95 -26.48
N ARG A 227 -14.39 -8.74 -27.73
CA ARG A 227 -13.78 -7.50 -28.19
C ARG A 227 -14.86 -6.45 -28.44
N ALA A 228 -14.62 -5.21 -28.03
CA ALA A 228 -15.47 -4.08 -28.43
C ALA A 228 -15.56 -4.00 -29.96
N ASN A 229 -16.71 -3.52 -30.47
CA ASN A 229 -17.11 -3.38 -31.89
C ASN A 229 -17.86 -4.56 -32.56
N PHE A 230 -18.21 -5.64 -31.85
CA PHE A 230 -19.15 -6.67 -32.39
C PHE A 230 -20.54 -6.60 -31.74
N ALA A 231 -21.59 -6.90 -32.52
CA ALA A 231 -22.99 -6.96 -32.06
C ALA A 231 -23.50 -5.75 -31.25
N ALA A 232 -23.05 -4.53 -31.62
CA ALA A 232 -23.50 -3.23 -31.10
C ALA A 232 -23.09 -2.82 -29.67
N VAL A 233 -22.12 -3.52 -29.05
CA VAL A 233 -21.58 -3.24 -27.68
C VAL A 233 -21.00 -1.81 -27.50
N GLU A 234 -20.89 -1.01 -28.57
CA GLU A 234 -20.32 0.35 -28.55
C GLU A 234 -21.21 1.38 -29.28
N SER A 235 -22.54 1.18 -29.30
CA SER A 235 -23.48 2.18 -29.84
C SER A 235 -23.65 3.35 -28.87
N SER A 236 -22.96 4.45 -29.13
CA SER A 236 -23.16 5.72 -28.44
C SER A 236 -24.47 6.40 -28.90
N ARG A 237 -25.52 6.28 -28.08
CA ARG A 237 -26.75 7.06 -28.15
C ARG A 237 -27.15 7.55 -26.76
#